data_AF-A0A1Z1W3G2-F1
#
_entry.id   AF-A0A1Z1W3G2-F1
#
_cell.length_a   1.000
_cell.length_b   1.000
_cell.length_c   1.000
_cell.angle_alpha   90.00
_cell.angle_beta   90.00
_cell.angle_gamma   90.00
#
_symmetry.space_group_name_H-M   'P 1'
#
loop_
_entity.id
_entity.type
_entity.pdbx_description
1 polymer ?
#
loop_
_entity_poly.entity_id
_entity_poly.type
_entity_poly.pdbx_seq_one_letter_code
_entity_poly.pdbx_strand_id
1 'polypeptide(L)'
;MSQLLRVQNFTVSSDGFGAGEGQSLEKPFGHADPGSMFAWAMATAHPPVKGVEGGGGRGLDDYFTRDYGRNIGAEIMGRNKFGPQRGPWQDHEWQGWWGEEPPFHTPVFVMTHHERPSFTLSDTTFHFVDGDPAAVLARAKEAARGRDVRLGGGATTIRQFLEADLVDTLHVVVLPTKLGSGARLWESPTSCSTGSTRTSCPARAA
;
A
#
# COMPACT_ATOMS: atom_id res chain seq x y z
N MET A 1 0.02 -21.54 -12.03
CA MET A 1 -0.70 -20.92 -10.91
C MET A 1 -1.19 -19.56 -11.38
N SER A 2 -2.41 -19.15 -11.03
CA SER A 2 -2.93 -17.81 -11.35
C SER A 2 -2.23 -16.76 -10.50
N GLN A 3 -1.89 -15.61 -11.09
CA GLN A 3 -1.32 -14.46 -10.36
C GLN A 3 -2.35 -13.89 -9.39
N LEU A 4 -1.94 -13.67 -8.14
CA LEU A 4 -2.79 -13.09 -7.09
C LEU A 4 -2.68 -11.55 -7.07
N LEU A 5 -3.75 -10.89 -6.65
CA LEU A 5 -3.74 -9.51 -6.16
C LEU A 5 -3.70 -9.50 -4.64
N ARG A 6 -2.63 -8.91 -4.09
CA ARG A 6 -2.32 -8.99 -2.65
C ARG A 6 -2.23 -7.60 -2.05
N VAL A 7 -2.99 -7.35 -0.99
CA VAL A 7 -2.72 -6.23 -0.06
C VAL A 7 -1.90 -6.79 1.09
N GLN A 8 -0.72 -6.21 1.32
CA GLN A 8 0.18 -6.66 2.38
C GLN A 8 0.75 -5.48 3.16
N ASN A 9 0.88 -5.67 4.47
CA ASN A 9 1.54 -4.75 5.40
C ASN A 9 0.86 -3.37 5.40
N PHE A 10 -0.44 -3.33 5.06
CA PHE A 10 -1.21 -2.10 5.07
C PHE A 10 -1.59 -1.77 6.51
N THR A 11 -1.18 -0.61 7.00
CA THR A 11 -1.42 -0.22 8.39
C THR A 11 -2.62 0.72 8.48
N VAL A 12 -3.48 0.49 9.46
CA VAL A 12 -4.60 1.38 9.80
C VAL A 12 -4.64 1.64 11.30
N SER A 13 -5.21 2.79 11.69
CA SER A 13 -5.61 3.07 13.06
C SER A 13 -6.76 2.14 13.51
N SER A 14 -7.02 2.10 14.82
CA SER A 14 -8.11 1.29 15.42
C SER A 14 -9.50 1.66 14.90
N ASP A 15 -9.67 2.90 14.42
CA ASP A 15 -10.87 3.45 13.79
C ASP A 15 -10.81 3.44 12.25
N GLY A 16 -9.83 2.73 11.68
CA GLY A 16 -9.81 2.29 10.28
C GLY A 16 -9.15 3.23 9.28
N PHE A 17 -8.35 4.21 9.71
CA PHE A 17 -7.71 5.18 8.82
C PHE A 17 -6.27 4.78 8.47
N GLY A 18 -5.94 4.75 7.17
CA GLY A 18 -4.59 4.46 6.68
C GLY A 18 -3.72 5.70 6.45
N ALA A 19 -4.31 6.89 6.51
CA ALA A 19 -3.61 8.18 6.56
C ALA A 19 -4.55 9.21 7.21
N GLY A 20 -3.97 10.16 7.94
CA GLY A 20 -4.70 11.28 8.52
C GLY A 20 -5.01 12.38 7.48
N GLU A 21 -5.82 13.34 7.88
CA GLU A 21 -6.06 14.58 7.14
C GLU A 21 -4.79 15.44 7.00
N GLY A 22 -4.76 16.26 5.96
CA GLY A 22 -3.69 17.23 5.76
C GLY A 22 -2.39 16.63 5.22
N GLN A 23 -2.47 15.55 4.44
CA GLN A 23 -1.31 15.02 3.71
C GLN A 23 -0.67 16.14 2.87
N SER A 24 0.64 16.34 3.05
CA SER A 24 1.44 17.35 2.35
C SER A 24 2.79 16.75 1.91
N LEU A 25 3.64 17.57 1.30
CA LEU A 25 5.00 17.17 0.93
C LEU A 25 5.79 16.71 2.17
N GLU A 26 5.72 17.49 3.24
CA GLU A 26 6.42 17.27 4.52
C GLU A 26 5.72 16.22 5.39
N LYS A 27 4.41 16.03 5.19
CA LYS A 27 3.59 15.10 5.97
C LYS A 27 2.88 14.11 5.04
N PRO A 28 3.57 13.05 4.56
CA PRO A 28 3.00 12.10 3.61
C PRO A 28 1.76 11.38 4.14
N PHE A 29 1.62 11.24 5.46
CA PHE A 29 0.48 10.61 6.14
C PHE A 29 -0.45 11.62 6.83
N GLY A 30 -0.30 12.91 6.55
CA GLY A 30 -1.08 13.97 7.18
C GLY A 30 -0.76 14.12 8.66
N HIS A 31 -1.78 14.24 9.50
CA HIS A 31 -1.60 14.29 10.95
C HIS A 31 -1.29 12.93 11.59
N ALA A 32 -1.35 11.83 10.84
CA ALA A 32 -0.97 10.52 11.35
C ALA A 32 0.55 10.41 11.48
N ASP A 33 1.03 9.95 12.64
CA ASP A 33 2.46 9.82 12.92
C ASP A 33 3.06 8.57 12.24
N PRO A 34 3.96 8.72 11.25
CA PRO A 34 4.54 7.58 10.55
C PRO A 34 5.37 6.67 11.47
N GLY A 35 6.01 7.23 12.50
CA GLY A 35 6.80 6.46 13.47
C GLY A 35 5.93 5.42 14.19
N SER A 36 4.80 5.86 14.71
CA SER A 36 3.79 4.98 15.32
C SER A 36 3.17 4.02 14.31
N MET A 37 2.92 4.46 13.07
CA MET A 37 2.33 3.61 12.05
C MET A 37 3.22 2.43 11.65
N PHE A 38 4.52 2.65 11.54
CA PHE A 38 5.46 1.61 11.10
C PHE A 38 6.25 0.95 12.23
N ALA A 39 5.99 1.32 13.50
CA ALA A 39 6.67 0.79 14.68
C ALA A 39 6.67 -0.74 14.75
N TRP A 40 5.55 -1.38 14.39
CA TRP A 40 5.44 -2.85 14.37
C TRP A 40 6.48 -3.50 13.45
N ALA A 41 6.70 -2.92 12.26
CA ALA A 41 7.65 -3.42 11.27
C ALA A 41 9.10 -3.17 11.70
N MET A 42 9.34 -2.01 12.34
CA MET A 42 10.65 -1.66 12.89
C MET A 42 11.07 -2.55 14.07
N ALA A 43 10.11 -3.14 14.78
CA ALA A 43 10.37 -4.07 15.90
C ALA A 43 10.66 -5.52 15.46
N THR A 44 10.80 -5.79 14.16
CA THR A 44 11.10 -7.12 13.63
C THR A 44 12.60 -7.40 13.54
N ALA A 45 12.98 -8.67 13.36
CA ALA A 45 14.37 -9.03 13.08
C ALA A 45 14.82 -8.59 11.66
N HIS A 46 13.87 -8.33 10.75
CA HIS A 46 14.12 -7.87 9.38
C HIS A 46 13.21 -6.68 9.04
N PRO A 47 13.51 -5.48 9.56
CA PRO A 47 12.73 -4.28 9.25
C PRO A 47 12.83 -3.97 7.73
N PRO A 48 11.73 -3.56 7.08
CA PRO A 48 11.68 -3.33 5.63
C PRO A 48 12.25 -1.95 5.24
N VAL A 49 13.33 -1.51 5.90
CA VAL A 49 13.97 -0.21 5.70
C VAL A 49 15.47 -0.42 5.47
N LYS A 50 15.97 0.10 4.34
CA LYS A 50 17.39 0.01 3.98
C LYS A 50 18.26 0.72 5.02
N GLY A 51 19.33 0.07 5.47
CA GLY A 51 20.30 0.64 6.40
C GLY A 51 19.90 0.59 7.88
N VAL A 52 18.75 0.02 8.23
CA VAL A 52 18.40 -0.24 9.63
C VAL A 52 18.78 -1.67 9.97
N GLU A 53 19.73 -1.84 10.91
CA GLU A 53 20.06 -3.14 11.46
C GLU A 53 18.86 -3.68 12.25
N GLY A 54 18.41 -4.88 11.88
CA GLY A 54 17.40 -5.60 12.63
C GLY A 54 17.94 -6.10 13.97
N GLY A 55 17.03 -6.59 14.81
CA GLY A 55 17.37 -7.10 16.14
C GLY A 55 16.17 -7.44 17.00
N GLY A 56 14.97 -7.21 16.46
CA GLY A 56 13.71 -7.52 17.12
C GLY A 56 13.25 -8.97 16.95
N GLY A 57 11.95 -9.18 17.09
CA GLY A 57 11.35 -10.52 17.12
C GLY A 57 11.34 -11.22 15.75
N ARG A 58 11.39 -12.56 15.75
CA ARG A 58 11.25 -13.44 14.56
C ARG A 58 9.84 -14.04 14.43
N GLY A 59 8.82 -13.29 14.87
CA GLY A 59 7.43 -13.73 14.90
C GLY A 59 6.71 -13.61 13.56
N LEU A 60 5.37 -13.59 13.61
CA LEU A 60 4.53 -13.44 12.43
C LEU A 60 4.76 -12.11 11.70
N ASP A 61 4.96 -11.02 12.44
CA ASP A 61 5.27 -9.71 11.87
C ASP A 61 6.56 -9.75 11.05
N ASP A 62 7.59 -10.44 11.55
CA ASP A 62 8.87 -10.64 10.83
C ASP A 62 8.72 -11.52 9.59
N TYR A 63 7.78 -12.47 9.60
CA TYR A 63 7.42 -13.19 8.38
C TYR A 63 6.83 -12.24 7.34
N PHE A 64 5.89 -11.38 7.74
CA PHE A 64 5.25 -10.43 6.82
C PHE A 64 6.18 -9.34 6.30
N THR A 65 7.15 -8.86 7.09
CA THR A 65 8.16 -7.91 6.60
C THR A 65 9.09 -8.56 5.57
N ARG A 66 9.55 -9.79 5.81
CA ARG A 66 10.39 -10.54 4.84
C ARG A 66 9.65 -10.94 3.58
N ASP A 67 8.38 -11.30 3.69
CA ASP A 67 7.56 -11.71 2.56
C ASP A 67 7.20 -10.55 1.63
N TYR A 68 7.38 -9.29 2.07
CA TYR A 68 6.90 -8.09 1.38
C TYR A 68 7.25 -8.01 -0.12
N GLY A 69 8.48 -8.37 -0.49
CA GLY A 69 8.95 -8.38 -1.88
C GLY A 69 8.86 -9.75 -2.58
N ARG A 70 8.46 -10.80 -1.86
CA ARG A 70 8.52 -12.17 -2.37
C ARG A 70 7.43 -12.41 -3.41
N ASN A 71 7.83 -12.83 -4.61
CA ASN A 71 6.93 -13.12 -5.73
C ASN A 71 6.07 -11.93 -6.17
N ILE A 72 6.50 -10.69 -5.93
CA ILE A 72 5.83 -9.49 -6.46
C ILE A 72 6.46 -9.09 -7.79
N GLY A 73 5.64 -8.88 -8.82
CA GLY A 73 6.08 -8.48 -10.15
C GLY A 73 5.61 -7.10 -10.60
N ALA A 74 4.56 -6.56 -9.98
CA ALA A 74 4.07 -5.21 -10.22
C ALA A 74 3.35 -4.68 -8.97
N GLU A 75 3.22 -3.37 -8.86
CA GLU A 75 2.45 -2.71 -7.81
C GLU A 75 1.39 -1.77 -8.40
N ILE A 76 0.26 -1.66 -7.73
CA ILE A 76 -0.79 -0.66 -7.99
C ILE A 76 -0.87 0.26 -6.77
N MET A 77 -0.92 1.57 -6.99
CA MET A 77 -1.18 2.54 -5.94
C MET A 77 -2.03 3.71 -6.40
N GLY A 78 -2.69 4.39 -5.45
CA GLY A 78 -3.40 5.63 -5.72
C GLY A 78 -2.48 6.85 -5.75
N ARG A 79 -2.90 7.89 -6.48
CA ARG A 79 -2.20 9.19 -6.57
C ARG A 79 -1.75 9.75 -5.21
N ASN A 80 -2.58 9.68 -4.17
CA ASN A 80 -2.25 10.25 -2.85
C ASN A 80 -1.18 9.45 -2.09
N LYS A 81 -0.91 8.19 -2.49
CA LYS A 81 0.26 7.43 -2.03
C LYS A 81 1.51 7.79 -2.82
N PHE A 82 1.36 8.24 -4.06
CA PHE A 82 2.48 8.65 -4.91
C PHE A 82 2.96 10.09 -4.62
N GLY A 83 2.05 11.02 -4.32
CA GLY A 83 2.44 12.42 -4.12
C GLY A 83 1.47 13.32 -3.35
N PRO A 84 1.95 14.51 -2.95
CA PRO A 84 1.21 15.46 -2.13
C PRO A 84 0.22 16.32 -2.92
N GLN A 85 0.39 16.42 -4.24
CA GLN A 85 -0.43 17.29 -5.08
C GLN A 85 -1.88 16.79 -5.19
N ARG A 86 -2.81 17.74 -5.17
CA ARG A 86 -4.25 17.52 -5.37
C ARG A 86 -4.69 18.23 -6.65
N GLY A 87 -5.55 17.59 -7.44
CA GLY A 87 -5.98 18.11 -8.75
C GLY A 87 -4.93 17.91 -9.86
N PRO A 88 -5.00 18.68 -10.97
CA PRO A 88 -4.09 18.57 -12.10
C PRO A 88 -2.61 18.74 -11.73
N TRP A 89 -1.72 18.14 -12.53
CA TRP A 89 -0.28 18.36 -12.37
C TRP A 89 0.09 19.81 -12.72
N GLN A 90 0.75 20.51 -11.80
CA GLN A 90 1.34 21.84 -12.08
C GLN A 90 2.57 21.71 -12.99
N ASP A 91 3.36 20.65 -12.76
CA ASP A 91 4.56 20.27 -13.50
C ASP A 91 4.80 18.74 -13.34
N HIS A 92 5.90 18.24 -13.89
CA HIS A 92 6.31 16.83 -13.78
C HIS A 92 7.59 16.63 -12.95
N GLU A 93 8.01 17.61 -12.15
CA GLU A 93 9.24 17.53 -11.36
C GLU A 93 9.10 16.57 -10.17
N TRP A 94 7.88 16.43 -9.61
CA TRP A 94 7.65 15.48 -8.53
C TRP A 94 7.79 14.02 -8.98
N GLN A 95 8.71 13.29 -8.36
CA GLN A 95 9.03 11.89 -8.68
C GLN A 95 8.71 10.89 -7.54
N GLY A 96 8.13 11.35 -6.44
CA GLY A 96 7.77 10.53 -5.26
C GLY A 96 8.64 10.82 -4.04
N TRP A 97 8.23 10.30 -2.87
CA TRP A 97 8.93 10.53 -1.59
C TRP A 97 10.20 9.71 -1.39
N TRP A 98 10.49 8.76 -2.27
CA TRP A 98 11.49 7.71 -2.04
C TRP A 98 12.89 8.03 -2.57
N GLY A 99 13.12 9.25 -3.08
CA GLY A 99 14.39 9.63 -3.69
C GLY A 99 14.68 8.83 -4.96
N GLU A 100 15.97 8.65 -5.29
CA GLU A 100 16.42 8.02 -6.55
C GLU A 100 16.21 6.50 -6.60
N GLU A 101 16.01 5.85 -5.45
CA GLU A 101 15.86 4.39 -5.34
C GLU A 101 14.56 4.03 -4.58
N PRO A 102 13.41 4.01 -5.26
CA PRO A 102 12.14 3.60 -4.67
C PRO A 102 12.16 2.13 -4.20
N PRO A 103 11.44 1.77 -3.12
CA PRO A 103 11.49 0.44 -2.51
C PRO A 103 10.67 -0.63 -3.27
N PHE A 104 10.22 -0.32 -4.49
CA PHE A 104 9.25 -1.16 -5.21
C PHE A 104 9.96 -2.18 -6.09
N HIS A 105 11.00 -1.77 -6.81
CA HIS A 105 11.81 -2.63 -7.69
C HIS A 105 10.95 -3.38 -8.75
N THR A 106 9.85 -2.75 -9.16
CA THR A 106 8.86 -3.28 -10.10
C THR A 106 8.20 -2.16 -10.90
N PRO A 107 7.50 -2.44 -12.02
CA PRO A 107 6.52 -1.52 -12.59
C PRO A 107 5.43 -1.16 -11.56
N VAL A 108 5.13 0.13 -11.44
CA VAL A 108 4.15 0.69 -10.51
C VAL A 108 3.07 1.43 -11.30
N PHE A 109 1.81 1.04 -11.12
CA PHE A 109 0.65 1.68 -11.73
C PHE A 109 0.01 2.65 -10.73
N VAL A 110 0.24 3.94 -10.94
CA VAL A 110 -0.34 5.02 -10.17
C VAL A 110 -1.70 5.39 -10.77
N MET A 111 -2.77 5.02 -10.08
CA MET A 111 -4.13 5.35 -10.49
C MET A 111 -4.46 6.81 -10.23
N THR A 112 -4.89 7.51 -11.28
CA THR A 112 -5.17 8.94 -11.26
C THR A 112 -5.99 9.41 -12.45
N HIS A 113 -6.88 10.40 -12.27
CA HIS A 113 -7.62 11.07 -13.37
C HIS A 113 -6.83 12.16 -14.11
N HIS A 114 -5.54 12.25 -13.83
CA HIS A 114 -4.65 13.18 -14.52
C HIS A 114 -3.43 12.36 -14.89
N GLU A 115 -3.43 11.81 -16.09
CA GLU A 115 -2.31 11.05 -16.61
C GLU A 115 -1.10 11.97 -16.81
N ARG A 116 0.09 11.38 -16.78
CA ARG A 116 1.34 12.05 -17.14
C ARG A 116 2.33 11.02 -17.69
N PRO A 117 3.37 11.46 -18.42
CA PRO A 117 4.38 10.54 -18.92
C PRO A 117 4.97 9.65 -17.82
N SER A 118 5.22 8.39 -18.18
CA SER A 118 5.91 7.46 -17.27
C SER A 118 7.37 7.87 -17.10
N PHE A 119 7.95 7.56 -15.95
CA PHE A 119 9.38 7.75 -15.71
C PHE A 119 9.92 6.61 -14.86
N THR A 120 11.24 6.46 -14.87
CA THR A 120 11.95 5.38 -14.17
C THR A 120 12.94 5.97 -13.18
N LEU A 121 12.99 5.38 -11.99
CA LEU A 121 13.99 5.63 -10.95
C LEU A 121 14.56 4.28 -10.53
N SER A 122 15.88 4.12 -10.65
CA SER A 122 16.53 2.81 -10.50
C SER A 122 15.84 1.75 -11.40
N ASP A 123 15.28 0.71 -10.80
CA ASP A 123 14.54 -0.39 -11.41
C ASP A 123 13.01 -0.28 -11.26
N THR A 124 12.53 0.85 -10.74
CA THR A 124 11.11 1.15 -10.60
C THR A 124 10.64 2.08 -11.71
N THR A 125 9.64 1.66 -12.49
CA THR A 125 8.96 2.52 -13.46
C THR A 125 7.57 2.87 -12.98
N PHE A 126 7.25 4.16 -12.88
CA PHE A 126 5.90 4.64 -12.55
C PHE A 126 5.10 4.92 -13.81
N HIS A 127 3.95 4.27 -13.95
CA HIS A 127 2.95 4.47 -14.98
C HIS A 127 1.74 5.19 -14.38
N PHE A 128 1.32 6.31 -14.97
CA PHE A 128 0.15 7.07 -14.52
C PHE A 128 -1.03 6.72 -15.40
N VAL A 129 -2.04 6.10 -14.80
CA VAL A 129 -3.15 5.50 -15.55
C VAL A 129 -4.49 5.99 -15.02
N ASP A 130 -5.37 6.38 -15.94
CA ASP A 130 -6.79 6.56 -15.67
C ASP A 130 -7.56 5.32 -16.15
N GLY A 131 -8.36 4.74 -15.28
CA GLY A 131 -9.07 3.50 -15.60
C GLY A 131 -9.71 2.85 -14.39
N ASP A 132 -10.66 1.96 -14.66
CA ASP A 132 -11.30 1.16 -13.61
C ASP A 132 -10.32 0.13 -12.99
N PRO A 133 -10.60 -0.35 -11.76
CA PRO A 133 -9.74 -1.29 -11.07
C PRO A 133 -9.43 -2.58 -11.84
N ALA A 134 -10.39 -3.13 -12.59
CA ALA A 134 -10.21 -4.40 -13.31
C ALA A 134 -9.27 -4.23 -14.51
N ALA A 135 -9.42 -3.15 -15.27
CA ALA A 135 -8.55 -2.81 -16.38
C ALA A 135 -7.12 -2.53 -15.91
N VAL A 136 -6.95 -1.78 -14.82
CA VAL A 136 -5.62 -1.51 -14.24
C VAL A 136 -4.98 -2.80 -13.72
N LEU A 137 -5.76 -3.68 -13.07
CA LEU A 137 -5.29 -4.98 -12.61
C LEU A 137 -4.79 -5.85 -13.75
N ALA A 138 -5.52 -5.91 -14.86
CA ALA A 138 -5.13 -6.71 -16.03
C ALA A 138 -3.76 -6.25 -16.57
N ARG A 139 -3.56 -4.94 -16.72
CA ARG A 139 -2.28 -4.35 -17.15
C ARG A 139 -1.15 -4.67 -16.16
N ALA A 140 -1.43 -4.58 -14.86
CA ALA A 140 -0.45 -4.90 -13.82
C ALA A 140 -0.07 -6.39 -13.82
N LYS A 141 -1.03 -7.30 -14.02
CA LYS A 141 -0.77 -8.75 -14.12
C LYS A 141 0.10 -9.08 -15.33
N GLU A 142 -0.17 -8.46 -16.48
CA GLU A 142 0.69 -8.62 -17.66
C GLU A 142 2.13 -8.15 -17.36
N ALA A 143 2.30 -6.96 -16.79
CA ALA A 143 3.60 -6.42 -16.41
C ALA A 143 4.33 -7.25 -15.35
N ALA A 144 3.60 -7.95 -14.48
CA ALA A 144 4.16 -8.80 -13.44
C ALA A 144 4.77 -10.11 -13.95
N ARG A 145 4.54 -10.48 -15.22
CA ARG A 145 5.18 -11.63 -15.91
C ARG A 145 5.05 -12.94 -15.13
N GLY A 146 3.83 -13.25 -14.68
CA GLY A 146 3.53 -14.49 -13.94
C GLY A 146 3.78 -14.42 -12.43
N ARG A 147 4.31 -13.32 -11.90
CA ARG A 147 4.40 -13.03 -10.45
C ARG A 147 3.13 -12.33 -9.95
N ASP A 148 2.92 -12.25 -8.65
CA ASP A 148 1.75 -11.58 -8.07
C ASP A 148 1.81 -10.06 -8.23
N VAL A 149 0.65 -9.42 -8.10
CA VAL A 149 0.51 -7.97 -8.09
C VAL A 149 0.24 -7.50 -6.67
N ARG A 150 0.99 -6.49 -6.22
CA ARG A 150 0.75 -5.84 -4.93
C ARG A 150 -0.22 -4.67 -5.10
N LEU A 151 -1.28 -4.64 -4.31
CA LEU A 151 -2.14 -3.45 -4.16
C LEU A 151 -1.64 -2.64 -2.95
N GLY A 152 -0.80 -1.66 -3.23
CA GLY A 152 -0.05 -0.93 -2.21
C GLY A 152 -0.82 0.15 -1.45
N GLY A 153 -2.06 0.46 -1.84
CA GLY A 153 -2.86 1.54 -1.24
C GLY A 153 -2.78 2.86 -2.00
N GLY A 154 -3.27 3.99 -1.47
CA GLY A 154 -3.82 4.17 -0.13
C GLY A 154 -5.19 3.55 0.10
N ALA A 155 -5.78 3.84 1.26
CA ALA A 155 -7.03 3.23 1.71
C ALA A 155 -8.17 3.33 0.69
N THR A 156 -8.33 4.48 0.04
CA THR A 156 -9.35 4.69 -1.00
C THR A 156 -9.16 3.75 -2.20
N THR A 157 -7.92 3.57 -2.67
CA THR A 157 -7.63 2.66 -3.79
C THR A 157 -7.88 1.21 -3.37
N ILE A 158 -7.49 0.80 -2.16
CA ILE A 158 -7.79 -0.55 -1.67
C ILE A 158 -9.30 -0.80 -1.66
N ARG A 159 -10.09 0.17 -1.18
CA ARG A 159 -11.55 0.07 -1.17
C ARG A 159 -12.14 -0.13 -2.56
N GLN A 160 -11.66 0.60 -3.57
CA GLN A 160 -12.15 0.44 -4.95
C GLN A 160 -11.97 -0.99 -5.47
N PHE A 161 -10.86 -1.65 -5.14
CA PHE A 161 -10.61 -3.04 -5.55
C PHE A 161 -11.39 -4.06 -4.70
N LEU A 162 -11.63 -3.77 -3.42
CA LEU A 162 -12.50 -4.59 -2.57
C LEU A 162 -13.96 -4.52 -3.04
N GLU A 163 -14.45 -3.33 -3.36
CA GLU A 163 -15.80 -3.09 -3.90
C GLU A 163 -16.00 -3.76 -5.26
N ALA A 164 -14.92 -3.93 -6.04
CA ALA A 164 -14.91 -4.66 -7.30
C ALA A 164 -14.65 -6.18 -7.17
N ASP A 165 -14.52 -6.71 -5.95
CA ASP A 165 -14.24 -8.13 -5.66
C ASP A 165 -12.97 -8.68 -6.33
N LEU A 166 -11.91 -7.86 -6.39
CA LEU A 166 -10.67 -8.19 -7.10
C LEU A 166 -9.51 -8.65 -6.18
N VAL A 167 -9.64 -8.45 -4.86
CA VAL A 167 -8.55 -8.68 -3.90
C VAL A 167 -8.55 -10.13 -3.43
N ASP A 168 -7.50 -10.88 -3.80
CA ASP A 168 -7.35 -12.29 -3.41
C ASP A 168 -6.90 -12.46 -1.96
N THR A 169 -6.03 -11.56 -1.48
CA THR A 169 -5.51 -11.60 -0.09
C THR A 169 -5.39 -10.20 0.51
N LEU A 170 -5.75 -10.09 1.79
CA LEU A 170 -5.73 -8.84 2.54
C LEU A 170 -5.05 -9.04 3.90
N HIS A 171 -3.84 -8.50 4.04
CA HIS A 171 -3.15 -8.39 5.33
C HIS A 171 -3.12 -6.92 5.77
N VAL A 172 -3.76 -6.65 6.91
CA VAL A 172 -3.87 -5.33 7.52
C VAL A 172 -3.39 -5.38 8.96
N VAL A 173 -2.54 -4.42 9.33
CA VAL A 173 -2.07 -4.22 10.70
C VAL A 173 -2.90 -3.11 11.34
N VAL A 174 -3.58 -3.42 12.44
CA VAL A 174 -4.45 -2.49 13.16
C VAL A 174 -3.75 -1.98 14.40
N LEU A 175 -3.48 -0.67 14.44
CA LEU A 175 -2.85 -0.01 15.58
C LEU A 175 -3.87 0.30 16.67
N PRO A 176 -3.46 0.38 17.95
CA PRO A 176 -4.37 0.75 19.04
C PRO A 176 -4.76 2.23 19.04
N THR A 177 -4.07 3.08 18.30
CA THR A 177 -4.31 4.54 18.24
C THR A 177 -5.53 4.87 17.38
N LYS A 178 -6.25 5.96 17.70
CA LYS A 178 -7.32 6.53 16.86
C LYS A 178 -6.82 7.77 16.13
N LEU A 179 -7.21 7.93 14.87
CA LEU A 179 -6.90 9.14 14.08
C LEU A 179 -8.10 10.09 14.00
N GLY A 180 -9.33 9.59 14.07
CA GLY A 180 -10.55 10.39 14.04
C GLY A 180 -10.99 10.81 12.63
N SER A 181 -10.06 11.13 11.74
CA SER A 181 -10.34 11.55 10.37
C SER A 181 -9.24 11.19 9.37
N GLY A 182 -9.56 11.23 8.08
CA GLY A 182 -8.62 10.99 6.97
C GLY A 182 -9.07 9.90 5.99
N ALA A 183 -8.10 9.22 5.38
CA ALA A 183 -8.35 8.19 4.38
C ALA A 183 -8.74 6.86 5.06
N ARG A 184 -10.05 6.59 5.11
CA ARG A 184 -10.63 5.44 5.81
C ARG A 184 -10.75 4.19 4.95
N LEU A 185 -10.20 3.06 5.43
CA LEU A 185 -10.36 1.74 4.83
C LEU A 185 -11.71 1.10 5.21
N TRP A 186 -12.07 1.14 6.49
CA TRP A 186 -13.30 0.53 7.02
C TRP A 186 -13.79 1.26 8.29
N GLU A 187 -15.04 0.99 8.69
CA GLU A 187 -15.58 1.47 9.96
C GLU A 187 -15.18 0.57 11.13
N SER A 188 -15.10 -0.74 10.89
CA SER A 188 -14.61 -1.73 11.84
C SER A 188 -13.88 -2.86 11.11
N PRO A 189 -12.96 -3.59 11.76
CA PRO A 189 -12.34 -4.77 11.15
C PRO A 189 -13.38 -5.81 10.67
N THR A 190 -14.52 -5.90 11.36
CA THR A 190 -15.63 -6.79 11.03
C THR A 190 -16.48 -6.34 9.84
N SER A 191 -16.47 -5.04 9.49
CA SER A 191 -17.16 -4.56 8.28
C SER A 191 -16.40 -4.88 7.00
N CYS A 192 -15.19 -5.44 7.11
CA CYS A 192 -14.43 -5.97 5.98
C CYS A 192 -14.95 -7.38 5.61
N SER A 193 -16.23 -7.49 5.25
CA SER A 193 -16.79 -8.72 4.70
C SER A 193 -16.91 -8.60 3.19
N THR A 194 -15.95 -9.17 2.45
CA THR A 194 -16.17 -9.56 1.06
C THR A 194 -17.01 -10.84 1.05
N GLY A 195 -18.01 -10.89 0.17
CA GLY A 195 -18.83 -12.09 0.01
C GLY A 195 -17.94 -13.29 -0.33
N SER A 196 -17.93 -14.30 0.55
CA SER A 196 -17.25 -15.58 0.36
C SER A 196 -15.72 -15.51 0.17
N THR A 197 -14.96 -15.59 1.27
CA THR A 197 -13.98 -16.68 1.57
C THR A 197 -12.93 -16.21 2.60
N ARG A 198 -13.06 -16.75 3.82
CA ARG A 198 -12.02 -16.98 4.85
C ARG A 198 -11.15 -15.77 5.29
N THR A 199 -11.75 -14.89 6.09
CA THR A 199 -11.02 -14.03 7.02
C THR A 199 -10.35 -14.89 8.10
N SER A 200 -9.03 -15.06 8.08
CA SER A 200 -8.31 -15.42 9.30
C SER A 200 -7.92 -14.12 10.02
N CYS A 201 -8.82 -13.65 10.88
CA CYS A 201 -8.49 -12.68 11.91
C CYS A 201 -8.27 -13.48 13.21
N PRO A 202 -7.03 -13.80 13.62
CA PRO A 202 -6.81 -14.21 14.99
C PRO A 202 -6.74 -12.94 15.83
N ALA A 203 -7.90 -12.55 16.37
CA ALA A 203 -7.92 -11.75 17.56
C ALA A 203 -7.15 -12.51 18.64
N ARG A 204 -6.02 -11.97 19.09
CA ARG A 204 -5.52 -12.19 20.44
C ARG A 204 -4.89 -10.91 20.94
N ALA A 205 -5.73 -10.15 21.66
CA ALA A 205 -5.26 -9.32 22.73
C ALA A 205 -4.65 -10.24 23.80
N ALA A 206 -3.40 -9.97 24.16
CA ALA A 206 -2.81 -10.24 25.46
C ALA A 206 -1.87 -9.08 25.76
#